data_AF-A0A923CUV8-F1
#
_entry.id   AF-A0A923CUV8-F1
#
_cell.length_a   1.000
_cell.length_b   1.000
_cell.length_c   1.000
_cell.angle_alpha   90.00
_cell.angle_beta   90.00
_cell.angle_gamma   90.00
#
_symmetry.space_group_name_H-M   'P 1'
#
loop_
_entity.id
_entity.type
_entity.pdbx_description
1 polymer ?
#
loop_
_entity_poly.entity_id
_entity_poly.type
_entity_poly.pdbx_seq_one_letter_code
_entity_poly.pdbx_strand_id
1 'polypeptide(L)' 'MGRLYDAVQQIDRIINDKGLDPFKTKGEISLKAGFFISLIFDNSPDDEEKIQALKGAAREVLGQGLDV' A
#
# COMPACT_ATOMS: atom_id res chain seq x y z
N MET A 1 11.81 6.98 -7.98
CA MET A 1 11.51 5.88 -7.03
C MET A 1 10.68 4.85 -7.76
N GLY A 2 10.63 3.60 -7.27
CA GLY A 2 9.79 2.56 -7.88
C GLY A 2 8.31 2.77 -7.55
N ARG A 3 7.42 2.50 -8.51
CA ARG A 3 5.95 2.65 -8.34
C ARG A 3 5.42 1.86 -7.16
N LEU A 4 6.01 0.70 -6.89
CA LEU A 4 5.59 -0.14 -5.75
C LEU A 4 5.90 0.55 -4.41
N TYR A 5 7.05 1.20 -4.29
CA TYR A 5 7.40 1.99 -3.09
C TYR A 5 6.55 3.25 -2.99
N ASP A 6 6.32 3.94 -4.10
CA ASP A 6 5.46 5.12 -4.17
C ASP A 6 4.02 4.80 -3.71
N ALA A 7 3.52 3.61 -4.05
CA ALA A 7 2.22 3.13 -3.60
C ALA A 7 2.14 3.01 -2.07
N VAL A 8 3.20 2.47 -1.43
CA VAL A 8 3.28 2.33 0.03
C VAL A 8 3.38 3.71 0.69
N GLN A 9 4.16 4.63 0.13
CA GLN A 9 4.23 6.00 0.61
C GLN A 9 2.87 6.72 0.51
N GLN A 10 2.12 6.49 -0.56
CA GLN A 10 0.77 7.05 -0.69
C GLN A 10 -0.19 6.47 0.36
N ILE A 11 -0.15 5.16 0.61
CA ILE A 11 -0.90 4.52 1.70
C ILE A 11 -0.57 5.17 3.05
N ASP A 12 0.73 5.35 3.35
CA ASP A 12 1.17 5.95 4.61
C ASP A 12 0.65 7.38 4.78
N ARG A 13 0.63 8.19 3.71
CA ARG A 13 0.01 9.53 3.73
C ARG A 13 -1.48 9.46 4.01
N ILE A 14 -2.21 8.58 3.33
CA ILE A 14 -3.66 8.43 3.51
C ILE A 14 -4.01 8.00 4.94
N ILE A 15 -3.25 7.05 5.50
CA ILE A 15 -3.41 6.59 6.88
C ILE A 15 -3.22 7.77 7.84
N ASN A 16 -2.17 8.55 7.65
CA ASN A 16 -1.87 9.72 8.48
C ASN A 16 -2.96 10.79 8.36
N ASP A 17 -3.38 11.13 7.14
CA ASP A 17 -4.39 12.17 6.88
C ASP A 17 -5.77 11.80 7.46
N LYS A 18 -6.11 10.50 7.48
CA LYS A 18 -7.35 9.99 8.07
C LYS A 18 -7.25 9.68 9.57
N GLY A 19 -6.06 9.81 10.18
CA GLY A 19 -5.83 9.44 11.58
C GLY A 19 -6.09 7.96 11.88
N LEU A 20 -5.83 7.07 10.91
CA LEU A 20 -6.02 5.63 11.06
C LEU A 20 -4.85 5.01 11.83
N ASP A 21 -5.10 3.87 12.49
CA ASP A 21 -4.03 3.09 13.11
C ASP A 21 -3.12 2.47 12.04
N PRO A 22 -1.83 2.86 11.97
CA PRO A 22 -0.96 2.42 10.89
C PRO A 22 -0.66 0.93 10.95
N PHE A 23 -0.56 0.34 12.15
CA PHE A 23 -0.25 -1.09 12.28
C PHE A 23 -1.43 -1.94 11.80
N LYS A 24 -2.63 -1.62 12.28
CA LYS A 24 -3.87 -2.30 11.89
C LYS A 24 -4.15 -2.13 10.40
N THR A 25 -4.12 -0.91 9.89
CA THR A 25 -4.48 -0.64 8.49
C THR A 25 -3.46 -1.23 7.52
N LYS A 26 -2.14 -1.10 7.77
CA LYS A 26 -1.12 -1.73 6.91
C LYS A 26 -1.17 -3.25 7.00
N GLY A 27 -1.48 -3.80 8.17
CA GLY A 27 -1.69 -5.24 8.35
C GLY A 27 -2.86 -5.75 7.51
N GLU A 28 -3.99 -5.06 7.54
CA GLU A 28 -5.18 -5.43 6.75
C GLU A 28 -4.92 -5.34 5.24
N ILE A 29 -4.27 -4.26 4.78
CA ILE A 29 -3.86 -4.11 3.38
C ILE A 29 -2.92 -5.24 2.98
N SER A 30 -1.95 -5.60 3.84
CA SER A 30 -0.99 -6.69 3.56
C SER A 30 -1.69 -8.03 3.39
N LEU A 31 -2.66 -8.34 4.27
CA LEU A 31 -3.44 -9.58 4.19
C LEU A 31 -4.25 -9.66 2.89
N LYS A 32 -4.86 -8.54 2.47
CA LYS A 32 -5.63 -8.47 1.21
C LYS A 32 -4.77 -8.48 -0.04
N ALA A 33 -3.62 -7.82 -0.01
CA ALA A 33 -2.68 -7.77 -1.13
C ALA A 33 -1.91 -9.09 -1.31
N GLY A 34 -1.89 -9.95 -0.28
CA GLY A 34 -1.18 -11.24 -0.32
C GLY A 34 0.32 -11.14 -0.01
N PHE A 35 0.81 -9.98 0.43
CA PHE A 35 2.20 -9.78 0.83
C PHE A 35 2.33 -8.62 1.84
N PHE A 36 3.41 -8.63 2.61
CA PHE A 36 3.66 -7.58 3.60
C PHE A 36 4.20 -6.31 2.95
N ILE A 37 3.42 -5.23 3.02
CA ILE A 37 3.83 -3.93 2.47
C ILE A 37 4.95 -3.26 3.30
N SER A 38 5.18 -3.72 4.53
CA SER A 38 6.31 -3.32 5.37
C SER A 38 7.66 -3.85 4.88
N LEU A 39 7.67 -4.78 3.91
CA LEU A 39 8.87 -5.33 3.29
C LEU A 39 9.19 -4.68 1.94
N ILE A 40 8.45 -3.63 1.56
CA ILE A 40 8.74 -2.82 0.37
C ILE A 40 9.63 -1.67 0.78
N PHE A 41 10.80 -1.60 0.14
CA PHE A 41 11.80 -0.57 0.32
C PHE A 41 11.94 0.26 -0.96
N ASP A 42 12.66 1.37 -0.86
CA ASP A 42 12.92 2.31 -1.96
C ASP A 42 13.60 1.66 -3.18
N ASN A 43 14.41 0.63 -2.94
CA ASN A 43 15.12 -0.16 -3.96
C ASN A 43 14.39 -1.44 -4.38
N SER A 44 13.17 -1.69 -3.89
CA SER A 44 12.39 -2.86 -4.30
C SER A 44 12.03 -2.75 -5.78
N PRO A 45 12.25 -3.81 -6.58
CA PRO A 45 11.90 -3.78 -7.99
C PRO A 45 10.40 -3.62 -8.16
N ASP A 46 10.00 -2.90 -9.21
CA ASP A 46 8.61 -2.84 -9.61
C ASP A 46 8.15 -4.22 -10.07
N ASP A 47 6.95 -4.58 -9.64
CA ASP A 47 6.27 -5.81 -9.96
C ASP A 47 4.81 -5.43 -10.22
N GLU A 48 4.40 -5.54 -11.49
CA GLU A 48 3.08 -5.06 -11.91
C GLU A 48 1.96 -5.83 -11.20
N GLU A 49 2.14 -7.12 -10.92
CA GLU A 49 1.15 -7.92 -10.20
C GLU A 49 0.98 -7.41 -8.77
N LYS A 50 2.09 -7.13 -8.07
CA LYS A 50 2.05 -6.55 -6.72
C LYS A 50 1.45 -5.15 -6.70
N ILE A 51 1.72 -4.33 -7.71
CA ILE A 51 1.14 -2.99 -7.82
C ILE A 51 -0.39 -3.08 -7.96
N GLN A 52 -0.89 -3.95 -8.84
CA GLN A 52 -2.33 -4.11 -9.03
C GLN A 52 -3.02 -4.70 -7.79
N ALA A 53 -2.39 -5.70 -7.14
CA ALA A 53 -2.90 -6.27 -5.90
C ALA A 53 -2.96 -5.22 -4.77
N LEU A 54 -1.92 -4.39 -4.65
CA LEU A 54 -1.86 -3.32 -3.66
C LEU A 54 -2.92 -2.24 -3.91
N LYS A 55 -3.13 -1.85 -5.18
CA LYS A 55 -4.21 -0.92 -5.56
C LYS A 55 -5.58 -1.44 -5.18
N GLY A 56 -5.86 -2.71 -5.46
CA GLY A 56 -7.12 -3.36 -5.08
C GLY A 56 -7.32 -3.37 -3.56
N ALA A 57 -6.32 -3.86 -2.82
CA ALA A 57 -6.36 -3.92 -1.37
C ALA A 57 -6.53 -2.53 -0.72
N ALA A 58 -5.78 -1.53 -1.19
CA ALA A 58 -5.89 -0.15 -0.72
C ALA A 58 -7.29 0.43 -0.98
N ARG A 59 -7.87 0.18 -2.16
CA ARG A 59 -9.23 0.62 -2.49
C ARG A 59 -10.27 0.04 -1.54
N GLU A 60 -10.15 -1.23 -1.20
CA GLU A 60 -11.06 -1.90 -0.27
C GLU A 60 -10.92 -1.40 1.17
N VAL A 61 -9.69 -1.23 1.67
CA VAL A 61 -9.44 -0.87 3.08
C VAL A 61 -9.57 0.64 3.31
N LEU A 62 -9.05 1.45 2.41
CA LEU A 62 -9.00 2.91 2.56
C LEU A 62 -10.21 3.61 1.92
N GLY A 63 -11.00 2.89 1.12
CA GLY A 63 -12.15 3.44 0.39
C GLY A 63 -11.78 4.36 -0.77
N GLN A 64 -10.50 4.42 -1.17
CA GLN A 64 -10.01 5.25 -2.28
C GLN A 64 -8.84 4.59 -3.00
N GLY A 65 -8.67 4.90 -4.28
CA GLY A 65 -7.59 4.35 -5.10
C GLY A 65 -6.22 4.97 -4.82
N LEU A 66 -5.18 4.33 -5.36
CA LEU A 66 -3.81 4.86 -5.42
C LEU A 66 -3.54 5.41 -6.82
N ASP A 67 -2.82 6.53 -6.90
CA ASP A 67 -2.45 7.24 -8.14
C ASP A 67 -0.95 7.04 -8.41
N VAL A 68 -0.59 5.80 -8.72
CA VAL A 68 0.78 5.34 -9.00
C VAL A 68 0.88 4.52 -10.28
#